data_AF-A0A6M4JK16-F1
#
_entry.id   AF-A0A6M4JK16-F1
#
_cell.length_a   1.000
_cell.length_b   1.000
_cell.length_c   1.000
_cell.angle_alpha   90.00
_cell.angle_beta   90.00
_cell.angle_gamma   90.00
#
_symmetry.space_group_name_H-M   'P 1'
#
loop_
_entity.id
_entity.type
_entity.pdbx_description
1 polymer ?
#
loop_
_entity_poly.entity_id
_entity_poly.type
_entity_poly.pdbx_seq_one_letter_code
_entity_poly.pdbx_strand_id
1 'polypeptide(L)'
;MNNDHLDPINSLNVPELADTTFAMDFLIRAKEGVRNTAVALTETASPDVRALLRKQLMQGIAMHQEITELMISKKWFHPYELSEQYKLDQLSAKNTIMVGNMNLFPDETNRKGMFDRTPDEH
;
A
#
# COMPACT_ATOMS: atom_id res chain seq x y z
N MET A 1 4.97 -14.80 26.79
CA MET A 1 4.89 -13.66 25.86
C MET A 1 3.55 -13.74 25.18
N ASN A 2 2.83 -12.61 25.05
CA ASN A 2 1.57 -12.56 24.33
C ASN A 2 1.87 -12.71 22.83
N ASN A 3 1.32 -13.74 22.18
CA ASN A 3 1.47 -13.97 20.73
C ASN A 3 0.34 -13.33 19.92
N ASP A 4 -0.49 -12.50 20.56
CA ASP A 4 -1.53 -11.74 19.89
C ASP A 4 -0.89 -10.66 19.00
N HIS A 5 -0.94 -10.88 17.69
CA HIS A 5 -0.40 -9.96 16.69
C HIS A 5 -1.23 -8.67 16.55
N LEU A 6 -2.43 -8.60 17.17
CA LEU A 6 -3.26 -7.39 17.23
C LEU A 6 -2.96 -6.52 18.45
N ASP A 7 -2.16 -7.00 19.40
CA ASP A 7 -1.71 -6.21 20.54
C ASP A 7 -0.81 -5.06 20.04
N PRO A 8 -1.10 -3.79 20.38
CA PRO A 8 -0.25 -2.66 20.02
C PRO A 8 1.22 -2.84 20.43
N ILE A 9 1.48 -3.59 21.51
CA ILE A 9 2.84 -3.92 21.98
C ILE A 9 3.60 -4.74 20.93
N ASN A 10 2.90 -5.60 20.19
CA ASN A 10 3.44 -6.46 19.15
C ASN A 10 3.42 -5.80 17.75
N SER A 11 2.83 -4.60 17.62
CA SER A 11 2.68 -3.86 16.35
C SER A 11 3.79 -2.84 16.08
N LEU A 12 4.89 -2.87 16.84
CA LEU A 12 6.02 -1.95 16.67
C LEU A 12 6.61 -2.12 15.26
N ASN A 13 6.75 -1.02 14.50
CA ASN A 13 7.22 -0.94 13.11
C ASN A 13 6.22 -1.39 12.01
N VAL A 14 5.03 -1.87 12.37
CA VAL A 14 3.97 -2.18 11.39
C VAL A 14 3.40 -0.93 10.71
N PRO A 15 3.18 0.21 11.42
CA PRO A 15 2.73 1.45 10.78
C PRO A 15 3.67 1.94 9.68
N GLU A 16 4.98 1.89 9.92
CA GLU A 16 5.99 2.31 8.96
C GLU A 16 6.02 1.41 7.72
N LEU A 17 5.80 0.10 7.89
CA LEU A 17 5.63 -0.83 6.78
C LEU A 17 4.36 -0.50 5.98
N ALA A 18 3.26 -0.19 6.66
CA ALA A 18 2.01 0.22 6.03
C ALA A 18 2.19 1.52 5.22
N ASP A 19 2.89 2.52 5.76
CA ASP A 19 3.18 3.79 5.09
C ASP A 19 3.88 3.57 3.74
N THR A 20 4.89 2.70 3.68
CA THR A 20 5.58 2.38 2.41
C THR A 20 4.67 1.73 1.38
N THR A 21 3.76 0.87 1.84
CA THR A 21 2.81 0.17 0.98
C THR A 21 1.74 1.13 0.46
N PHE A 22 1.21 2.01 1.31
CA PHE A 22 0.26 3.04 0.91
C PHE A 22 0.88 4.04 -0.07
N ALA A 23 2.14 4.44 0.16
CA ALA A 23 2.85 5.31 -0.75
C ALA A 23 3.03 4.67 -2.14
N MET A 24 3.39 3.38 -2.21
CA MET A 24 3.51 2.68 -3.50
C MET A 24 2.16 2.52 -4.21
N ASP A 25 1.10 2.09 -3.52
CA ASP A 25 -0.22 1.99 -4.15
C ASP A 25 -0.68 3.36 -4.67
N PHE A 26 -0.49 4.41 -3.88
CA PHE A 26 -0.86 5.76 -4.30
C PHE A 26 -0.05 6.24 -5.51
N LEU A 27 1.25 5.98 -5.56
CA LEU A 27 2.10 6.30 -6.72
C LEU A 27 1.63 5.57 -7.99
N ILE A 28 1.29 4.29 -7.89
CA ILE A 28 0.76 3.50 -9.01
C ILE A 28 -0.58 4.07 -9.49
N ARG A 29 -1.51 4.37 -8.57
CA ARG A 29 -2.82 4.95 -8.91
C ARG A 29 -2.70 6.34 -9.54
N ALA A 30 -1.77 7.17 -9.08
CA ALA A 30 -1.50 8.46 -9.69
C ALA A 30 -1.02 8.28 -11.15
N LYS A 31 -0.13 7.30 -11.40
CA LYS A 31 0.36 6.97 -12.75
C LYS A 31 -0.75 6.45 -13.67
N GLU A 32 -1.60 5.57 -13.16
CA GLU A 32 -2.79 5.08 -13.87
C GLU A 32 -3.76 6.23 -14.19
N GLY A 33 -3.99 7.13 -13.24
CA GLY A 33 -4.80 8.34 -13.43
C GLY A 33 -4.26 9.23 -14.55
N VAL A 34 -2.95 9.48 -14.60
CA VAL A 34 -2.29 10.20 -15.70
C VAL A 34 -2.52 9.49 -17.03
N ARG A 35 -2.28 8.18 -17.10
CA ARG A 35 -2.46 7.38 -18.32
C ARG A 35 -3.90 7.44 -18.83
N ASN A 36 -4.87 7.21 -17.95
CA ASN A 36 -6.28 7.17 -18.31
C ASN A 36 -6.81 8.55 -18.70
N THR A 37 -6.35 9.61 -18.03
CA THR A 37 -6.69 10.99 -18.39
C THR A 37 -6.13 11.36 -19.77
N ALA A 38 -4.91 10.92 -20.09
CA ALA A 38 -4.32 11.14 -21.41
C ALA A 38 -5.11 10.43 -22.52
N VAL A 39 -5.55 9.18 -22.30
CA VAL A 39 -6.43 8.46 -23.23
C VAL A 39 -7.74 9.23 -23.43
N ALA A 40 -8.44 9.60 -22.35
CA ALA A 40 -9.69 10.36 -22.42
C ALA A 40 -9.52 11.72 -23.13
N LEU A 41 -8.37 12.39 -22.96
CA LEU A 41 -8.08 13.66 -23.62
C LEU A 41 -8.00 13.51 -25.15
N THR A 42 -7.56 12.35 -25.65
CA THR A 42 -7.52 12.07 -27.10
C THR A 42 -8.87 11.69 -27.68
N GLU A 43 -9.78 11.15 -26.86
CA GLU A 43 -11.09 10.66 -27.29
C GLU A 43 -12.21 11.70 -27.13
N THR A 44 -12.02 12.75 -26.33
CA THR A 44 -13.08 13.73 -26.06
C THR A 44 -13.38 14.65 -27.24
N ALA A 45 -14.65 14.72 -27.63
CA ALA A 45 -15.15 15.62 -28.67
C ALA A 45 -15.49 17.04 -28.15
N SER A 46 -15.73 17.19 -26.85
CA SER A 46 -16.13 18.48 -26.26
C SER A 46 -14.90 19.35 -25.94
N PRO A 47 -14.82 20.60 -26.44
CA PRO A 47 -13.73 21.53 -26.13
C PRO A 47 -13.59 21.82 -24.63
N ASP A 48 -14.71 21.96 -23.92
CA ASP A 48 -14.72 22.26 -22.49
C ASP A 48 -14.19 21.08 -21.67
N VAL A 49 -14.62 19.86 -22.02
CA VAL A 49 -14.12 18.62 -21.39
C VAL A 49 -12.63 18.44 -21.68
N ARG A 50 -12.18 18.77 -22.89
CA ARG A 50 -10.76 18.73 -23.26
C ARG A 50 -9.91 19.68 -22.41
N ALA A 51 -10.40 20.90 -22.17
CA ALA A 51 -9.72 21.87 -21.31
C ALA A 51 -9.63 21.37 -19.86
N LEU A 52 -10.71 20.78 -19.33
CA LEU A 52 -10.75 20.17 -18.00
C LEU A 52 -9.77 19.00 -17.88
N LEU A 53 -9.82 18.04 -18.81
CA LEU A 53 -8.94 16.87 -18.80
C LEU A 53 -7.46 17.27 -18.92
N ARG A 54 -7.13 18.30 -19.71
CA ARG A 54 -5.77 18.84 -19.77
C ARG A 54 -5.30 19.36 -18.41
N LYS A 55 -6.17 20.07 -17.69
CA LYS A 55 -5.86 20.53 -16.32
C LYS A 55 -5.65 19.35 -15.37
N GLN A 56 -6.55 18.37 -15.39
CA GLN A 56 -6.45 17.17 -14.56
C GLN A 56 -5.17 16.36 -14.85
N LEU A 57 -4.78 16.25 -16.13
CA LEU A 57 -3.54 15.60 -16.53
C LEU A 57 -2.32 16.28 -15.89
N MET A 58 -2.26 17.61 -15.94
CA MET A 58 -1.15 18.37 -15.32
C MET A 58 -1.14 18.22 -13.80
N GLN A 59 -2.31 18.22 -13.16
CA GLN A 59 -2.43 17.98 -11.72
C GLN A 59 -1.99 16.56 -11.34
N GLY A 60 -2.37 15.55 -12.13
CA GLY A 60 -1.95 14.16 -11.91
C GLY A 60 -0.43 13.96 -12.07
N ILE A 61 0.19 14.65 -13.04
CA ILE A 61 1.65 14.63 -13.21
C ILE A 61 2.35 15.28 -12.01
N ALA A 62 1.87 16.45 -11.57
CA ALA A 62 2.42 17.13 -10.38
C ALA A 62 2.28 16.26 -9.13
N MET A 63 1.11 15.65 -8.91
CA MET A 63 0.86 14.73 -7.80
C MET A 63 1.81 13.52 -7.84
N HIS A 64 1.98 12.88 -9.02
CA HIS A 64 2.94 11.78 -9.16
C HIS A 64 4.37 12.22 -8.80
N GLN A 65 4.77 13.43 -9.20
CA GLN A 65 6.08 13.99 -8.85
C GLN A 65 6.23 14.18 -7.34
N GLU A 66 5.26 14.83 -6.68
CA GLU A 66 5.28 15.06 -5.22
C GLU A 66 5.38 13.75 -4.43
N ILE A 67 4.59 12.73 -4.82
CA ILE A 67 4.65 11.40 -4.20
C ILE A 67 6.03 10.78 -4.40
N THR A 68 6.57 10.84 -5.62
CA THR A 68 7.90 10.28 -5.94
C THR A 68 9.00 10.94 -5.12
N GLU A 69 9.00 12.27 -5.03
CA GLU A 69 9.97 13.05 -4.27
C GLU A 69 9.90 12.72 -2.76
N LEU A 70 8.69 12.61 -2.21
CA LEU A 70 8.48 12.16 -0.84
C LEU A 70 9.10 10.77 -0.63
N MET A 71 8.79 9.80 -1.49
CA MET A 71 9.29 8.43 -1.37
C MET A 71 10.82 8.35 -1.48
N ILE A 72 11.43 9.15 -2.35
CA ILE A 72 12.89 9.27 -2.44
C ILE A 72 13.46 9.84 -1.14
N SER A 73 12.90 10.94 -0.63
CA SER A 73 13.37 11.60 0.59
C SER A 73 13.31 10.68 1.82
N LYS A 74 12.31 9.80 1.86
CA LYS A 74 12.09 8.80 2.91
C LYS A 74 12.86 7.50 2.69
N LYS A 75 13.56 7.34 1.56
CA LYS A 75 14.25 6.10 1.14
C LYS A 75 13.29 4.91 0.98
N TRP A 76 12.03 5.21 0.63
CA TRP A 76 11.03 4.21 0.26
C TRP A 76 11.09 3.86 -1.22
N PHE A 77 11.84 4.64 -2.01
CA PHE A 77 12.02 4.43 -3.43
C PHE A 77 13.39 4.95 -3.89
N HIS A 78 14.12 4.13 -4.64
CA HIS A 78 15.49 4.37 -5.14
C HIS A 78 15.53 4.29 -6.67
N PRO A 79 14.96 5.28 -7.39
CA PRO A 79 14.80 5.21 -8.85
C PRO A 79 16.13 5.29 -9.61
N TYR A 80 17.19 5.84 -9.01
CA TYR A 80 18.49 6.01 -9.66
C TYR A 80 19.50 4.93 -9.23
N GLU A 81 19.28 4.27 -8.08
CA GLU A 81 20.17 3.26 -7.50
C GLU A 81 19.51 1.87 -7.53
N LEU A 82 19.47 1.24 -8.71
CA LEU A 82 18.79 -0.04 -8.93
C LEU A 82 19.27 -1.17 -7.99
N SER A 83 20.53 -1.17 -7.57
CA SER A 83 21.05 -2.14 -6.61
C SER A 83 20.43 -1.98 -5.22
N GLU A 84 20.15 -0.75 -4.80
CA GLU A 84 19.49 -0.47 -3.52
C GLU A 84 17.99 -0.74 -3.63
N GLN A 85 17.36 -0.34 -4.74
CA GLN A 85 15.96 -0.68 -5.01
C GLN A 85 15.74 -2.21 -4.97
N TYR A 86 16.62 -2.98 -5.60
CA TYR A 86 16.51 -4.45 -5.61
C TYR A 86 16.58 -5.07 -4.20
N LYS A 87 17.42 -4.53 -3.32
CA LYS A 87 17.47 -4.97 -1.92
C LYS A 87 16.18 -4.63 -1.17
N LEU A 88 15.66 -3.42 -1.39
CA LEU A 88 14.40 -2.96 -0.81
C LEU A 88 13.21 -3.81 -1.29
N ASP A 89 13.17 -4.16 -2.58
CA ASP A 89 12.14 -5.03 -3.15
C ASP A 89 12.17 -6.44 -2.56
N GLN A 90 13.37 -7.02 -2.38
CA GLN A 90 13.53 -8.31 -1.71
C GLN A 90 13.07 -8.26 -0.25
N LEU A 91 13.40 -7.18 0.47
CA LEU A 91 12.94 -6.99 1.84
C LEU A 91 11.41 -6.90 1.90
N SER A 92 10.81 -6.13 0.99
CA SER A 92 9.37 -5.95 0.89
C SER A 92 8.66 -7.28 0.59
N ALA A 93 9.19 -8.08 -0.34
CA ALA A 93 8.66 -9.42 -0.63
C ALA A 93 8.72 -10.37 0.58
N LYS A 94 9.82 -10.36 1.34
CA LYS A 94 9.95 -11.15 2.57
C LYS A 94 8.95 -10.71 3.64
N ASN A 95 8.78 -9.39 3.82
CA ASN A 95 7.81 -8.83 4.76
C ASN A 95 6.38 -9.24 4.39
N THR A 96 6.01 -9.22 3.11
CA THR A 96 4.69 -9.68 2.64
C THR A 96 4.45 -11.14 2.98
N ILE A 97 5.44 -12.03 2.77
CA ILE A 97 5.33 -13.44 3.15
C ILE A 97 5.19 -13.58 4.67
N MET A 98 5.97 -12.82 5.44
CA MET A 98 5.89 -12.83 6.90
C MET A 98 4.50 -12.43 7.40
N VAL A 99 3.95 -11.31 6.91
CA VAL A 99 2.60 -10.84 7.25
C VAL A 99 1.53 -11.85 6.83
N GLY A 100 1.65 -12.42 5.63
CA GLY A 100 0.70 -13.45 5.15
C GLY A 100 0.68 -14.73 5.98
N ASN A 101 1.75 -15.02 6.73
CA ASN A 101 1.84 -16.16 7.64
C ASN A 101 1.48 -15.82 9.10
N MET A 102 1.12 -14.56 9.40
CA MET A 102 0.72 -14.18 10.77
C MET A 102 -0.68 -14.71 11.09
N ASN A 103 -0.85 -15.23 12.31
CA ASN A 103 -2.16 -15.62 12.81
C ASN A 103 -2.91 -14.40 13.37
N LEU A 104 -3.52 -13.61 12.48
CA LEU A 104 -4.16 -12.33 12.84
C LEU A 104 -5.57 -12.48 13.43
N PHE A 105 -6.22 -13.62 13.18
CA PHE A 105 -7.60 -13.84 13.58
C PHE A 105 -7.73 -15.24 14.18
N PRO A 106 -8.54 -15.42 15.23
CA PRO A 106 -8.77 -16.74 15.79
C PRO A 106 -9.47 -17.65 14.76
N ASP A 107 -9.12 -18.94 14.76
CA ASP A 107 -9.75 -19.96 13.91
C ASP A 107 -11.28 -20.04 14.15
N GLU A 108 -11.70 -19.77 15.39
CA GLU A 108 -13.09 -19.73 15.79
C GLU A 108 -13.52 -18.31 16.19
N THR A 109 -14.53 -17.79 15.50
CA THR A 109 -15.16 -16.49 15.77
C THR A 109 -16.53 -16.63 16.42
N ASN A 110 -16.85 -17.84 16.89
CA ASN A 110 -18.17 -18.13 17.46
C ASN A 110 -18.42 -17.23 18.70
N ARG A 111 -19.65 -16.72 18.86
CA ARG A 111 -20.01 -15.87 20.01
C ARG A 111 -20.20 -16.65 21.30
N LYS A 112 -20.22 -17.99 21.23
CA LYS A 112 -20.22 -18.85 22.42
C LYS A 112 -18.82 -18.88 23.06
N GLY A 113 -17.78 -18.39 22.41
CA GLY A 113 -16.41 -18.41 22.92
C GLY A 113 -15.98 -19.84 23.27
N MET A 114 -15.29 -19.99 24.39
CA MET A 114 -14.85 -21.28 24.93
C MET A 114 -15.95 -22.03 25.72
N PHE A 115 -17.20 -21.56 25.71
CA PHE A 115 -18.25 -22.14 26.56
C PHE A 115 -18.65 -23.57 26.16
N ASP A 116 -18.30 -24.02 24.95
CA ASP A 116 -18.55 -25.36 24.45
C ASP A 116 -17.38 -26.33 24.66
N ARG A 117 -16.20 -25.85 25.07
CA ARG A 117 -15.05 -26.73 25.37
C ARG A 117 -15.21 -27.37 26.74
N THR A 118 -15.13 -28.69 26.81
CA THR A 118 -15.08 -29.38 28.10
C THR A 118 -13.68 -29.19 28.73
N PRO A 119 -13.53 -29.27 30.07
CA PRO A 119 -12.28 -28.95 30.76
C PRO A 119 -11.04 -29.75 30.31
N ASP A 120 -11.25 -30.82 29.56
CA ASP A 120 -10.33 -31.86 29.13
C ASP A 120 -9.90 -31.74 27.64
N GLU A 121 -10.47 -30.81 26.87
CA GLU A 121 -10.04 -30.52 25.50
C GLU A 121 -9.02 -29.36 25.50
N HIS A 122 -7.75 -29.69 25.27
CA HIS A 122 -6.62 -28.75 25.11
C HIS A 122 -6.29 -28.48 23.65
#